data_AF-A0A2D8PJS6-F1
#
_entry.id   AF-A0A2D8PJS6-F1
#
_cell.length_a   1.000
_cell.length_b   1.000
_cell.length_c   1.000
_cell.angle_alpha   90.00
_cell.angle_beta   90.00
_cell.angle_gamma   90.00
#
_symmetry.space_group_name_H-M   'P 1'
#
loop_
_entity.id
_entity.type
_entity.pdbx_description
1 polymer ?
#
loop_
_entity_poly.entity_id
_entity_poly.type
_entity_poly.pdbx_seq_one_letter_code
_entity_poly.pdbx_strand_id
1 'polypeptide(L)'
;MFRPWFCSLILRLTVIQLRLETQFSTGALKWHGNLSEQVCAAGHEAGTVRVKDHPARRNAMTLNEFIEDAFAKEHEFLMDAVQDLTPEELAWRPGHEANPMGWILWHMLRVEDMWFQFFIQRQPEIWESEGWNEKFGLPTRDNGFGHTQEQVDSFPALDLTELIRYGDSIRAASLAYLKGLGPDDFDVVPREARPEMSVGAIFRQVIGEVYQHQGHLAYLKGLARTGGMSR
;
A
#
# COMPACT_ATOMS: atom_id res chain seq x y z
N MET A 1 -3.39 -0.92 27.91
CA MET A 1 -1.95 -1.26 27.82
C MET A 1 -1.76 -2.03 26.51
N PHE A 2 -1.52 -1.34 25.39
CA PHE A 2 -1.34 -1.96 24.08
C PHE A 2 0.16 -2.11 23.79
N ARG A 3 0.61 -3.33 23.52
CA ARG A 3 2.02 -3.69 23.26
C ARG A 3 2.37 -3.54 21.77
N PRO A 4 3.65 -3.26 21.43
CA PRO A 4 4.11 -2.98 20.06
C PRO A 4 4.36 -4.29 19.29
N TRP A 5 3.57 -4.58 18.25
CA TRP A 5 3.70 -5.83 17.48
C TRP A 5 3.57 -5.69 15.95
N PHE A 6 3.82 -4.50 15.39
CA PHE A 6 3.63 -4.28 13.94
C PHE A 6 4.78 -4.79 13.04
N CYS A 7 5.89 -5.30 13.60
CA CYS A 7 7.02 -5.79 12.80
C CYS A 7 6.98 -7.31 12.46
N SER A 8 6.02 -8.08 12.97
CA SER A 8 6.07 -9.56 12.87
C SER A 8 5.21 -10.20 11.77
N LEU A 9 4.36 -9.45 11.06
CA LEU A 9 3.50 -10.03 10.01
C LEU A 9 4.07 -9.88 8.58
N ILE A 10 4.91 -8.88 8.33
CA ILE A 10 5.68 -8.76 7.07
C ILE A 10 6.52 -10.05 6.83
N LEU A 11 6.95 -10.72 7.89
CA LEU A 11 7.72 -11.97 7.80
C LEU A 11 6.90 -13.25 7.63
N ARG A 12 5.58 -13.26 7.89
CA ARG A 12 4.77 -14.50 7.76
C ARG A 12 4.06 -14.65 6.41
N LEU A 13 3.75 -13.54 5.73
CA LEU A 13 3.19 -13.60 4.37
C LEU A 13 4.28 -13.73 3.28
N THR A 14 5.52 -13.35 3.57
CA THR A 14 6.65 -13.46 2.63
C THR A 14 7.22 -14.88 2.51
N VAL A 15 6.90 -15.79 3.44
CA VAL A 15 7.44 -17.18 3.43
C VAL A 15 6.87 -18.03 2.29
N ILE A 16 5.68 -17.70 1.78
CA ILE A 16 5.10 -18.41 0.61
C ILE A 16 5.68 -17.84 -0.70
N GLN A 17 5.92 -16.53 -0.77
CA GLN A 17 6.47 -15.86 -1.96
C GLN A 17 7.91 -16.30 -2.27
N LEU A 18 8.77 -16.46 -1.25
CA LEU A 18 10.19 -16.84 -1.43
C LEU A 18 10.44 -18.31 -1.79
N ARG A 19 9.43 -19.19 -1.66
CA ARG A 19 9.61 -20.62 -1.92
C ARG A 19 9.49 -21.00 -3.40
N LEU A 20 9.02 -20.08 -4.25
CA LEU A 20 8.87 -20.29 -5.70
C LEU A 20 10.03 -19.71 -6.52
N GLU A 21 10.72 -18.68 -6.02
CA GLU A 21 11.88 -18.08 -6.71
C GLU A 21 13.17 -18.91 -6.57
N THR A 22 13.25 -19.79 -5.58
CA THR A 22 14.42 -20.65 -5.34
C THR A 22 14.53 -21.87 -6.26
N GLN A 23 13.53 -22.12 -7.13
CA GLN A 23 13.55 -23.23 -8.09
C GLN A 23 13.95 -22.86 -9.53
N PHE A 24 14.20 -21.58 -9.86
CA PHE A 24 14.51 -21.14 -11.23
C PHE A 24 15.85 -20.43 -11.45
N SER A 25 16.77 -20.40 -10.48
CA SER A 25 18.11 -19.83 -10.72
C SER A 25 19.23 -20.70 -10.16
N THR A 26 19.57 -21.77 -10.87
CA THR A 26 20.90 -22.36 -10.84
C THR A 26 21.70 -21.83 -12.03
N GLY A 27 22.14 -20.57 -11.92
CA GLY A 27 23.01 -19.92 -12.88
C GLY A 27 23.96 -18.95 -12.18
N ALA A 28 25.04 -19.48 -11.63
CA ALA A 28 26.07 -18.69 -10.94
C ALA A 28 26.80 -17.76 -11.92
N LEU A 29 26.61 -16.44 -11.80
CA LEU A 29 27.56 -15.44 -12.31
C LEU A 29 28.37 -14.88 -11.14
N LYS A 30 29.67 -15.22 -11.12
CA LYS A 30 30.66 -14.59 -10.23
C LYS A 30 31.03 -13.22 -10.78
N TRP A 31 30.81 -12.17 -10.00
CA TRP A 31 31.38 -10.85 -10.23
C TRP A 31 32.77 -10.77 -9.59
N HIS A 32 33.80 -10.57 -10.42
CA HIS A 32 35.13 -10.14 -9.99
C HIS A 32 35.44 -8.82 -10.68
N GLY A 33 35.57 -7.75 -9.90
CA GLY A 33 35.99 -6.44 -10.38
C GLY A 33 36.57 -5.63 -9.24
N ASN A 34 37.89 -5.68 -9.11
CA ASN A 34 38.68 -4.89 -8.18
C ASN A 34 39.19 -3.66 -8.97
N LEU A 35 38.67 -2.46 -8.68
CA LEU A 35 39.12 -1.21 -9.31
C LEU A 35 39.32 -0.14 -8.23
N SER A 36 40.36 -0.33 -7.43
CA SER A 36 41.05 0.77 -6.75
C SER A 36 42.48 0.81 -7.30
N GLU A 37 42.98 2.02 -7.60
CA GLU A 37 44.38 2.35 -7.97
C GLU A 37 44.77 2.42 -9.46
N GLN A 38 43.99 3.07 -10.33
CA GLN A 38 44.55 3.54 -11.61
C GLN A 38 44.01 4.89 -12.10
N VAL A 39 44.08 5.97 -11.31
CA VAL A 39 44.17 7.34 -11.87
C VAL A 39 44.86 8.29 -10.87
N CYS A 40 46.19 8.27 -10.79
CA CYS A 40 46.97 9.33 -10.12
C CYS A 40 48.32 9.51 -10.82
N ALA A 41 48.32 9.94 -12.09
CA ALA A 41 49.51 10.45 -12.76
C ALA A 41 49.17 11.25 -14.02
N ALA A 42 48.68 12.48 -13.88
CA ALA A 42 48.84 13.53 -14.88
C ALA A 42 48.61 14.89 -14.21
N GLY A 43 49.63 15.74 -14.20
CA GLY A 43 49.60 17.05 -13.55
C GLY A 43 48.92 18.14 -14.38
N HIS A 44 48.43 19.14 -13.64
CA HIS A 44 48.18 20.55 -13.98
C HIS A 44 47.34 20.90 -15.23
N GLU A 45 46.13 21.41 -14.97
CA GLU A 45 45.79 22.82 -15.23
C GLU A 45 44.58 23.23 -14.37
N ALA A 46 44.73 24.25 -13.52
CA ALA A 46 43.66 24.82 -12.73
C ALA A 46 42.78 25.72 -13.60
N GLY A 47 41.96 25.09 -14.47
CA GLY A 47 40.86 25.76 -15.15
C GLY A 47 39.71 25.99 -14.18
N THR A 48 39.37 27.24 -13.90
CA THR A 48 38.12 27.57 -13.22
C THR A 48 36.97 27.19 -14.16
N VAL A 49 36.38 26.01 -13.95
CA VAL A 49 35.14 25.64 -14.61
C VAL A 49 34.06 26.57 -14.06
N ARG A 50 33.72 27.62 -14.83
CA ARG A 50 32.46 28.34 -14.60
C ARG A 50 31.34 27.34 -14.80
N VAL A 51 30.69 26.95 -13.71
CA VAL A 51 29.41 26.24 -13.75
C VAL A 51 28.48 27.14 -14.54
N LYS A 52 28.10 26.71 -15.75
CA LYS A 52 27.06 27.39 -16.53
C LYS A 52 25.80 27.39 -15.67
N ASP A 53 25.18 28.55 -15.50
CA ASP A 53 23.89 28.67 -14.84
C ASP A 53 22.93 27.63 -15.44
N HIS A 54 22.57 26.65 -14.62
CA HIS A 54 21.56 25.69 -14.98
C HIS A 54 20.25 26.47 -15.15
N PRO A 55 19.49 26.25 -16.25
CA PRO A 55 18.17 26.83 -16.36
C PRO A 55 17.38 26.45 -15.10
N ALA A 56 16.71 27.44 -14.51
CA ALA A 56 16.03 27.35 -13.22
C ALA A 56 15.48 25.93 -13.00
N ARG A 57 16.01 25.22 -11.99
CA ARG A 57 15.48 23.91 -11.58
C ARG A 57 13.96 24.04 -11.58
N ARG A 58 13.25 23.14 -12.26
CA ARG A 58 11.85 22.86 -11.91
C ARG A 58 11.78 22.87 -10.39
N ASN A 59 10.86 23.63 -9.81
CA ASN A 59 10.65 23.63 -8.36
C ASN A 59 10.66 22.17 -7.90
N ALA A 60 11.52 21.86 -6.92
CA ALA A 60 11.66 20.49 -6.44
C ALA A 60 10.28 20.01 -5.95
N MET A 61 9.91 18.79 -6.32
CA MET A 61 8.66 18.15 -5.88
C MET A 61 8.59 18.20 -4.35
N THR A 62 7.46 18.69 -3.84
CA THR A 62 7.14 18.71 -2.43
C THR A 62 6.72 17.32 -1.95
N LEU A 63 6.75 17.09 -0.63
CA LEU A 63 6.28 15.82 -0.06
C LEU A 63 4.79 15.59 -0.35
N ASN A 64 3.95 16.63 -0.32
CA ASN A 64 2.54 16.54 -0.64
C ASN A 64 2.33 16.09 -2.10
N GLU A 65 3.05 16.71 -3.05
CA GLU A 65 3.00 16.32 -4.47
C GLU A 65 3.46 14.87 -4.68
N PHE A 66 4.50 14.41 -3.96
CA PHE A 66 4.93 13.02 -4.02
C PHE A 66 3.88 12.04 -3.50
N ILE A 67 3.24 12.35 -2.37
CA ILE A 67 2.19 11.50 -1.78
C ILE A 67 0.95 11.46 -2.68
N GLU A 68 0.56 12.61 -3.24
CA GLU A 68 -0.56 12.70 -4.19
C GLU A 68 -0.29 11.87 -5.45
N ASP A 69 0.91 12.01 -6.04
CA ASP A 69 1.33 11.21 -7.20
C ASP A 69 1.38 9.72 -6.88
N ALA A 70 1.90 9.33 -5.71
CA ALA A 70 1.95 7.94 -5.28
C ALA A 70 0.55 7.31 -5.16
N PHE A 71 -0.43 8.03 -4.60
CA PHE A 71 -1.81 7.57 -4.52
C PHE A 71 -2.53 7.56 -5.86
N ALA A 72 -2.30 8.57 -6.71
CA ALA A 72 -2.84 8.59 -8.07
C ALA A 72 -2.33 7.38 -8.86
N LYS A 73 -1.03 7.09 -8.76
CA LYS A 73 -0.42 5.97 -9.45
C LYS A 73 -0.89 4.61 -8.92
N GLU A 74 -1.07 4.50 -7.60
CA GLU A 74 -1.64 3.30 -7.00
C GLU A 74 -3.06 3.04 -7.48
N HIS A 75 -3.88 4.09 -7.57
CA HIS A 75 -5.26 3.97 -8.03
C HIS A 75 -5.35 3.43 -9.47
N GLU A 76 -4.46 3.87 -10.37
CA GLU A 76 -4.37 3.28 -11.72
C GLU A 76 -4.14 1.77 -11.67
N PHE A 77 -3.16 1.32 -10.88
CA PHE A 77 -2.84 -0.10 -10.74
C PHE A 77 -3.94 -0.89 -10.03
N LEU A 78 -4.64 -0.28 -9.08
CA LEU A 78 -5.77 -0.88 -8.39
C LEU A 78 -6.93 -1.08 -9.37
N MET A 79 -7.28 -0.06 -10.16
CA MET A 79 -8.35 -0.17 -11.16
C MET A 79 -8.03 -1.23 -12.21
N ASP A 80 -6.80 -1.29 -12.71
CA ASP A 80 -6.37 -2.38 -13.59
C ASP A 80 -6.52 -3.77 -12.94
N ALA A 81 -6.32 -3.87 -11.62
CA ALA A 81 -6.46 -5.11 -10.87
C ALA A 81 -7.91 -5.49 -10.58
N VAL A 82 -8.85 -4.54 -10.43
CA VAL A 82 -10.19 -4.84 -9.89
C VAL A 82 -11.37 -4.49 -10.79
N GLN A 83 -11.26 -3.52 -11.71
CA GLN A 83 -12.43 -2.89 -12.36
C GLN A 83 -13.31 -3.84 -13.19
N ASP A 84 -12.75 -4.94 -13.65
CA ASP A 84 -13.39 -5.95 -14.51
C ASP A 84 -13.57 -7.30 -13.80
N LEU A 85 -13.39 -7.35 -12.47
CA LEU A 85 -13.62 -8.57 -11.70
C LEU A 85 -15.11 -8.90 -11.67
N THR A 86 -15.44 -10.15 -11.98
CA THR A 86 -16.79 -10.67 -11.75
C THR A 86 -17.05 -10.92 -10.26
N PRO A 87 -18.30 -11.05 -9.80
CA PRO A 87 -18.58 -11.43 -8.42
C PRO A 87 -17.95 -12.76 -8.00
N GLU A 88 -17.83 -13.72 -8.93
CA GLU A 88 -17.17 -15.00 -8.68
C GLU A 88 -15.66 -14.82 -8.50
N GLU A 89 -15.02 -14.02 -9.36
CA GLU A 89 -13.60 -13.70 -9.21
C GLU A 89 -13.37 -12.93 -7.90
N LEU A 90 -14.21 -11.96 -7.55
CA LEU A 90 -14.09 -11.22 -6.30
C LEU A 90 -14.15 -12.15 -5.07
N ALA A 91 -14.96 -13.21 -5.12
CA ALA A 91 -15.04 -14.21 -4.06
C ALA A 91 -13.92 -15.27 -4.12
N TRP A 92 -13.12 -15.30 -5.18
CA TRP A 92 -12.13 -16.33 -5.43
C TRP A 92 -10.87 -16.18 -4.57
N ARG A 93 -10.26 -17.33 -4.22
CA ARG A 93 -8.96 -17.48 -3.57
C ARG A 93 -8.26 -18.79 -3.99
N PRO A 94 -6.91 -18.85 -4.00
CA PRO A 94 -6.14 -20.01 -4.48
C PRO A 94 -6.18 -21.21 -3.54
N GLY A 95 -6.65 -21.03 -2.31
CA GLY A 95 -6.74 -22.08 -1.30
C GLY A 95 -7.44 -21.58 -0.06
N HIS A 96 -7.82 -22.50 0.83
CA HIS A 96 -8.57 -22.17 2.05
C HIS A 96 -7.82 -21.17 2.94
N GLU A 97 -6.51 -21.33 3.12
CA GLU A 97 -5.68 -20.43 3.95
C GLU A 97 -5.45 -19.03 3.35
N ALA A 98 -5.90 -18.77 2.12
CA ALA A 98 -5.78 -17.46 1.49
C ALA A 98 -7.02 -16.60 1.76
N ASN A 99 -6.84 -15.28 1.74
CA ASN A 99 -7.95 -14.35 1.76
C ASN A 99 -8.54 -14.20 0.35
N PRO A 100 -9.87 -14.13 0.20
CA PRO A 100 -10.51 -13.83 -1.09
C PRO A 100 -10.25 -12.39 -1.52
N MET A 101 -10.29 -12.14 -2.84
CA MET A 101 -9.99 -10.81 -3.40
C MET A 101 -10.87 -9.69 -2.82
N GLY A 102 -12.17 -9.95 -2.63
CA GLY A 102 -13.10 -9.01 -2.02
C GLY A 102 -12.75 -8.65 -0.57
N TRP A 103 -12.26 -9.62 0.21
CA TRP A 103 -11.77 -9.36 1.56
C TRP A 103 -10.51 -8.48 1.54
N ILE A 104 -9.58 -8.75 0.62
CA ILE A 104 -8.33 -7.97 0.49
C ILE A 104 -8.63 -6.53 0.10
N LEU A 105 -9.51 -6.33 -0.89
CA LEU A 105 -9.93 -5.00 -1.33
C LEU A 105 -10.64 -4.24 -0.19
N TRP A 106 -11.59 -4.89 0.49
CA TRP A 106 -12.24 -4.28 1.65
C TRP A 106 -11.23 -3.92 2.76
N HIS A 107 -10.33 -4.85 3.09
CA HIS A 107 -9.31 -4.67 4.14
C HIS A 107 -8.44 -3.43 3.88
N MET A 108 -7.86 -3.31 2.68
CA MET A 108 -6.97 -2.18 2.37
C MET A 108 -7.71 -0.83 2.46
N LEU A 109 -8.98 -0.77 2.04
CA LEU A 109 -9.81 0.44 2.14
C LEU A 109 -10.12 0.78 3.60
N ARG A 110 -10.47 -0.22 4.42
CA ARG A 110 -10.70 -0.04 5.87
C ARG A 110 -9.44 0.40 6.61
N VAL A 111 -8.25 -0.06 6.19
CA VAL A 111 -6.97 0.36 6.77
C VAL A 111 -6.67 1.83 6.48
N GLU A 112 -6.86 2.29 5.24
CA GLU A 112 -6.71 3.71 4.88
C GLU A 112 -7.68 4.59 5.70
N ASP A 113 -8.98 4.23 5.72
CA ASP A 113 -10.02 4.95 6.47
C ASP A 113 -9.68 5.04 7.97
N MET A 114 -9.33 3.92 8.59
CA MET A 114 -8.97 3.86 10.01
C MET A 114 -7.76 4.73 10.33
N TRP A 115 -6.72 4.75 9.49
CA TRP A 115 -5.54 5.57 9.75
C TRP A 115 -5.83 7.07 9.62
N PHE A 116 -6.55 7.49 8.57
CA PHE A 116 -6.79 8.92 8.36
C PHE A 116 -7.93 9.49 9.20
N GLN A 117 -9.10 8.86 9.18
CA GLN A 117 -10.28 9.41 9.85
C GLN A 117 -10.21 9.19 11.35
N PHE A 118 -10.02 7.93 11.76
CA PHE A 118 -10.01 7.60 13.18
C PHE A 118 -8.67 7.93 13.85
N PHE A 119 -7.55 7.45 13.32
CA PHE A 119 -6.28 7.54 14.05
C PHE A 119 -5.74 8.98 14.05
N ILE A 120 -5.55 9.57 12.87
CA ILE A 120 -5.01 10.93 12.73
C ILE A 120 -6.03 11.99 13.16
N GLN A 121 -7.22 12.02 12.52
CA GLN A 121 -8.18 13.11 12.70
C GLN A 121 -9.13 12.95 13.90
N ARG A 122 -9.12 11.77 14.54
CA ARG A 122 -9.94 11.47 15.74
C ARG A 122 -11.45 11.63 15.50
N GLN A 123 -11.90 11.32 14.29
CA GLN A 123 -13.31 11.33 13.89
C GLN A 123 -13.82 9.90 13.66
N PRO A 124 -15.15 9.71 13.55
CA PRO A 124 -15.69 8.48 13.00
C PRO A 124 -15.06 8.16 11.64
N GLU A 125 -14.92 6.87 11.36
CA GLU A 125 -14.45 6.39 10.06
C GLU A 125 -15.53 6.68 9.00
N ILE A 126 -15.14 6.91 7.75
CA ILE A 126 -16.09 7.12 6.65
C ILE A 126 -17.05 5.93 6.56
N TRP A 127 -16.52 4.74 6.80
CA TRP A 127 -17.27 3.50 6.95
C TRP A 127 -18.53 3.61 7.83
N GLU A 128 -18.41 4.32 8.96
CA GLU A 128 -19.50 4.56 9.91
C GLU A 128 -20.29 5.80 9.51
N SER A 129 -19.63 6.91 9.21
CA SER A 129 -20.30 8.20 9.00
C SER A 129 -21.13 8.28 7.73
N GLU A 130 -20.79 7.48 6.70
CA GLU A 130 -21.54 7.40 5.44
C GLU A 130 -22.41 6.13 5.33
N GLY A 131 -22.51 5.32 6.40
CA GLY A 131 -23.40 4.16 6.45
C GLY A 131 -22.95 2.94 5.64
N TRP A 132 -21.66 2.84 5.29
CA TRP A 132 -21.12 1.69 4.56
C TRP A 132 -21.20 0.40 5.38
N ASN A 133 -21.02 0.49 6.70
CA ASN A 133 -21.20 -0.64 7.61
C ASN A 133 -22.59 -1.29 7.46
N GLU A 134 -23.65 -0.49 7.39
CA GLU A 134 -25.03 -0.97 7.19
C GLU A 134 -25.20 -1.55 5.78
N LYS A 135 -24.65 -0.85 4.78
CA LYS A 135 -24.75 -1.27 3.37
C LYS A 135 -24.11 -2.63 3.11
N PHE A 136 -22.96 -2.90 3.71
CA PHE A 136 -22.25 -4.18 3.58
C PHE A 136 -22.66 -5.21 4.65
N GLY A 137 -23.49 -4.83 5.63
CA GLY A 137 -23.91 -5.72 6.71
C GLY A 137 -22.76 -6.16 7.62
N LEU A 138 -21.74 -5.31 7.79
CA LEU A 138 -20.51 -5.60 8.52
C LEU A 138 -20.37 -4.69 9.75
N PRO A 139 -19.63 -5.09 10.80
CA PRO A 139 -19.51 -4.29 12.02
C PRO A 139 -18.86 -2.92 11.79
N THR A 140 -19.24 -1.95 12.63
CA THR A 140 -18.67 -0.60 12.60
C THR A 140 -17.17 -0.56 12.87
N ARG A 141 -16.68 -1.40 13.79
CA ARG A 141 -15.27 -1.45 14.21
C ARG A 141 -14.66 -2.78 13.81
N ASP A 142 -14.47 -2.94 12.51
CA ASP A 142 -13.76 -4.06 11.92
C ASP A 142 -13.00 -3.58 10.68
N ASN A 143 -11.78 -4.09 10.53
CA ASN A 143 -10.95 -3.90 9.35
C ASN A 143 -10.29 -5.21 8.91
N GLY A 144 -10.63 -6.36 9.48
CA GLY A 144 -10.03 -7.64 9.12
C GLY A 144 -8.75 -8.00 9.90
N PHE A 145 -8.15 -7.07 10.63
CA PHE A 145 -6.94 -7.37 11.38
C PHE A 145 -7.21 -8.44 12.45
N GLY A 146 -6.47 -9.55 12.36
CA GLY A 146 -6.62 -10.67 13.28
C GLY A 146 -7.83 -11.56 13.00
N HIS A 147 -8.47 -11.44 11.84
CA HIS A 147 -9.49 -12.40 11.42
C HIS A 147 -8.94 -13.83 11.43
N THR A 148 -9.68 -14.74 12.05
CA THR A 148 -9.43 -16.18 11.94
C THR A 148 -9.86 -16.69 10.58
N GLN A 149 -9.42 -17.90 10.25
CA GLN A 149 -9.82 -18.56 9.02
C GLN A 149 -11.35 -18.71 8.92
N GLU A 150 -12.02 -19.06 10.01
CA GLU A 150 -13.48 -19.20 10.06
C GLU A 150 -14.20 -17.87 9.81
N GLN A 151 -13.63 -16.75 10.27
CA GLN A 151 -14.17 -15.41 10.01
C GLN A 151 -14.00 -15.02 8.54
N VAL A 152 -12.87 -15.38 7.92
CA VAL A 152 -12.65 -15.17 6.48
C VAL A 152 -13.57 -16.07 5.65
N ASP A 153 -13.78 -17.32 6.06
CA ASP A 153 -14.67 -18.26 5.37
C ASP A 153 -16.14 -17.82 5.43
N SER A 154 -16.53 -17.17 6.53
CA SER A 154 -17.89 -16.65 6.74
C SER A 154 -18.06 -15.22 6.23
N PHE A 155 -17.03 -14.66 5.59
CA PHE A 155 -17.05 -13.27 5.15
C PHE A 155 -18.03 -13.10 3.98
N PRO A 156 -18.89 -12.06 3.99
CA PRO A 156 -19.94 -11.92 2.99
C PRO A 156 -19.35 -11.64 1.60
N ALA A 157 -20.08 -12.05 0.58
CA ALA A 157 -19.84 -11.57 -0.78
C ALA A 157 -20.12 -10.06 -0.83
N LEU A 158 -19.14 -9.30 -1.30
CA LEU A 158 -19.23 -7.84 -1.39
C LEU A 158 -19.57 -7.40 -2.81
N ASP A 159 -20.20 -6.23 -2.94
CA ASP A 159 -20.41 -5.59 -4.22
C ASP A 159 -19.18 -4.77 -4.61
N LEU A 160 -18.56 -5.10 -5.75
CA LEU A 160 -17.36 -4.42 -6.25
C LEU A 160 -17.59 -2.93 -6.53
N THR A 161 -18.74 -2.58 -7.11
CA THR A 161 -19.03 -1.19 -7.49
C THR A 161 -19.15 -0.34 -6.23
N GLU A 162 -19.76 -0.89 -5.18
CA GLU A 162 -19.86 -0.21 -3.90
C GLU A 162 -18.53 -0.13 -3.15
N LEU A 163 -17.66 -1.15 -3.28
CA LEU A 163 -16.30 -1.08 -2.73
C LEU A 163 -15.48 0.03 -3.40
N ILE A 164 -15.57 0.17 -4.73
CA ILE A 164 -14.88 1.23 -5.46
C ILE A 164 -15.40 2.60 -5.01
N ARG A 165 -16.72 2.79 -4.91
CA ARG A 165 -17.31 4.05 -4.43
C ARG A 165 -16.86 4.40 -3.00
N TYR A 166 -16.82 3.41 -2.12
CA TYR A 166 -16.31 3.60 -0.77
C TYR A 166 -14.82 4.00 -0.80
N GLY A 167 -14.01 3.34 -1.62
CA GLY A 167 -12.60 3.70 -1.81
C GLY A 167 -12.40 5.12 -2.34
N ASP A 168 -13.25 5.56 -3.27
CA ASP A 168 -13.23 6.93 -3.79
C ASP A 168 -13.55 7.96 -2.68
N SER A 169 -14.56 7.69 -1.84
CA SER A 169 -14.88 8.54 -0.67
C SER A 169 -13.69 8.66 0.28
N ILE A 170 -13.06 7.53 0.63
CA ILE A 170 -11.89 7.52 1.51
C ILE A 170 -10.74 8.31 0.91
N ARG A 171 -10.38 8.02 -0.35
CA ARG A 171 -9.24 8.65 -1.01
C ARG A 171 -9.43 10.15 -1.15
N ALA A 172 -10.64 10.60 -1.49
CA ALA A 172 -10.98 12.02 -1.55
C ALA A 172 -10.76 12.71 -0.18
N ALA A 173 -11.18 12.08 0.92
CA ALA A 173 -10.97 12.60 2.26
C ALA A 173 -9.49 12.59 2.68
N SER A 174 -8.75 11.53 2.36
CA SER A 174 -7.29 11.43 2.61
C SER A 174 -6.52 12.55 1.90
N LEU A 175 -6.85 12.82 0.63
CA LEU A 175 -6.23 13.89 -0.15
C LEU A 175 -6.65 15.29 0.32
N ALA A 176 -7.90 15.45 0.76
CA ALA A 176 -8.35 16.70 1.38
C ALA A 176 -7.56 17.00 2.67
N TYR A 177 -7.29 15.98 3.49
CA TYR A 177 -6.44 16.10 4.67
C TYR A 177 -5.00 16.49 4.27
N LEU A 178 -4.40 15.78 3.30
CA LEU A 178 -3.05 16.05 2.79
C LEU A 178 -2.89 17.51 2.30
N LYS A 179 -3.89 18.05 1.61
CA LYS A 179 -3.87 19.42 1.09
C LYS A 179 -3.79 20.48 2.19
N GLY A 180 -4.24 20.16 3.40
CA GLY A 180 -4.19 21.05 4.56
C GLY A 180 -2.85 21.07 5.29
N LEU A 181 -1.92 20.16 4.96
CA LEU A 181 -0.66 19.99 5.69
C LEU A 181 0.45 20.89 5.16
N GLY A 182 1.13 21.57 6.09
CA GLY A 182 2.43 22.17 5.88
C GLY A 182 3.59 21.20 6.15
N PRO A 183 4.84 21.59 5.83
CA PRO A 183 6.02 20.72 5.99
C PRO A 183 6.21 20.18 7.41
N ASP A 184 5.99 21.01 8.44
CA ASP A 184 6.21 20.63 9.84
C ASP A 184 5.11 19.68 10.37
N ASP A 185 3.94 19.64 9.73
CA ASP A 185 2.83 18.80 10.18
C ASP A 185 3.13 17.30 10.01
N PHE A 186 4.02 16.94 9.09
CA PHE A 186 4.41 15.54 8.86
C PHE A 186 5.18 14.92 10.04
N ASP A 187 5.79 15.73 10.91
CA ASP A 187 6.50 15.27 12.11
C ASP A 187 5.58 15.16 13.34
N VAL A 188 4.34 15.67 13.26
CA VAL A 188 3.37 15.60 14.36
C VAL A 188 2.98 14.15 14.63
N VAL A 189 2.99 13.76 15.90
CA VAL A 189 2.51 12.45 16.37
C VAL A 189 1.06 12.60 16.86
N PRO A 190 0.05 12.04 16.15
CA PRO A 190 -1.35 12.30 16.50
C PRO A 190 -1.79 11.67 17.83
N ARG A 191 -1.15 10.56 18.25
CA ARG A 191 -1.52 9.80 19.45
C ARG A 191 -0.29 9.24 20.14
N GLU A 192 -0.12 9.58 21.41
CA GLU A 192 0.98 9.09 22.28
C GLU A 192 1.04 7.55 22.39
N ALA A 193 -0.09 6.87 22.15
CA ALA A 193 -0.15 5.41 22.18
C ALA A 193 0.70 4.74 21.08
N ARG A 194 1.05 5.47 20.02
CA ARG A 194 1.94 5.02 18.93
C ARG A 194 2.96 6.13 18.63
N PRO A 195 3.96 6.32 19.51
CA PRO A 195 4.92 7.43 19.38
C PRO A 195 5.77 7.34 18.11
N GLU A 196 5.83 6.17 17.48
CA GLU A 196 6.52 5.93 16.21
C GLU A 196 5.72 6.36 14.97
N MET A 197 4.44 6.70 15.13
CA MET A 197 3.53 6.99 14.03
C MET A 197 3.26 8.49 13.93
N SER A 198 4.23 9.25 13.42
CA SER A 198 3.99 10.62 12.94
C SER A 198 3.06 10.63 11.73
N VAL A 199 2.48 11.78 11.38
CA VAL A 199 1.62 11.93 10.19
C VAL A 199 2.34 11.43 8.93
N GLY A 200 3.60 11.82 8.72
CA GLY A 200 4.41 11.33 7.60
C GLY A 200 4.68 9.83 7.65
N ALA A 201 4.92 9.27 8.85
CA ALA A 201 5.09 7.83 9.01
C ALA A 201 3.81 7.05 8.70
N ILE A 202 2.64 7.63 8.97
CA ILE A 202 1.33 7.05 8.64
C ILE A 202 1.06 7.12 7.13
N PHE A 203 1.32 8.25 6.46
CA PHE A 203 1.23 8.30 4.98
C PHE A 203 2.12 7.24 4.33
N ARG A 204 3.39 7.14 4.76
CA ARG A 204 4.30 6.08 4.32
C ARG A 204 3.74 4.69 4.59
N GLN A 205 3.16 4.45 5.77
CA GLN A 205 2.55 3.17 6.11
C GLN A 205 1.42 2.84 5.15
N VAL A 206 0.45 3.74 4.99
CA VAL A 206 -0.73 3.53 4.14
C VAL A 206 -0.33 3.31 2.69
N ILE A 207 0.60 4.10 2.14
CA ILE A 207 1.14 3.88 0.79
C ILE A 207 1.69 2.45 0.66
N GLY A 208 2.48 1.99 1.64
CA GLY A 208 2.99 0.62 1.65
C GLY A 208 1.88 -0.44 1.66
N GLU A 209 0.87 -0.27 2.51
CA GLU A 209 -0.28 -1.18 2.62
C GLU A 209 -1.04 -1.27 1.28
N VAL A 210 -1.38 -0.13 0.66
CA VAL A 210 -2.21 -0.13 -0.55
C VAL A 210 -1.51 -0.76 -1.74
N TYR A 211 -0.22 -0.45 -1.96
CA TYR A 211 0.57 -1.09 -3.03
C TYR A 211 0.77 -2.59 -2.77
N GLN A 212 0.98 -3.00 -1.51
CA GLN A 212 1.14 -4.42 -1.17
C GLN A 212 -0.14 -5.21 -1.50
N HIS A 213 -1.31 -4.71 -1.07
CA HIS A 213 -2.58 -5.38 -1.31
C HIS A 213 -3.04 -5.30 -2.77
N GLN A 214 -2.78 -4.18 -3.46
CA GLN A 214 -2.98 -4.06 -4.90
C GLN A 214 -2.19 -5.14 -5.66
N GLY A 215 -0.92 -5.36 -5.30
CA GLY A 215 -0.11 -6.42 -5.90
C GLY A 215 -0.68 -7.81 -5.67
N HIS A 216 -1.20 -8.09 -4.47
CA HIS A 216 -1.92 -9.35 -4.19
C HIS A 216 -3.15 -9.51 -5.10
N LEU A 217 -3.98 -8.47 -5.25
CA LEU A 217 -5.17 -8.50 -6.11
C LEU A 217 -4.80 -8.79 -7.56
N ALA A 218 -3.80 -8.10 -8.11
CA ALA A 218 -3.34 -8.32 -9.48
C ALA A 218 -2.84 -9.76 -9.70
N TYR A 219 -2.08 -10.30 -8.74
CA TYR A 219 -1.59 -11.67 -8.80
C TYR A 219 -2.72 -12.70 -8.71
N LEU A 220 -3.65 -12.53 -7.77
CA LEU A 220 -4.80 -13.40 -7.59
C LEU A 220 -5.73 -13.40 -8.81
N LYS A 221 -5.99 -12.24 -9.41
CA LYS A 221 -6.73 -12.11 -10.67
C LYS A 221 -6.08 -12.91 -11.80
N GLY A 222 -4.75 -12.84 -11.91
CA GLY A 222 -3.99 -13.66 -12.86
C GLY A 222 -4.23 -15.16 -12.64
N LEU A 223 -4.05 -15.63 -11.40
CA LEU A 223 -4.25 -17.03 -11.05
C LEU A 223 -5.68 -17.53 -11.32
N ALA A 224 -6.68 -16.75 -10.94
CA ALA A 224 -8.10 -17.08 -11.15
C ALA A 224 -8.37 -17.34 -12.64
N ARG A 225 -7.89 -16.45 -13.51
CA ARG A 225 -8.14 -16.49 -14.96
C ARG A 225 -7.29 -17.51 -15.73
N THR A 226 -6.08 -17.83 -15.27
CA THR A 226 -5.19 -18.77 -15.99
C THR A 226 -5.39 -20.23 -15.64
N GLY A 227 -6.29 -20.57 -14.72
CA GLY A 227 -6.62 -21.96 -14.38
C GLY A 227 -7.07 -22.23 -12.94
N GLY A 228 -7.20 -21.19 -12.11
CA GLY A 228 -7.66 -21.31 -10.72
C GLY A 228 -9.18 -21.44 -10.57
N MET A 229 -9.96 -20.96 -11.54
CA MET A 229 -11.39 -21.27 -11.65
C MET A 229 -11.53 -22.48 -12.58
N SER A 230 -11.72 -23.67 -12.00
CA SER A 230 -12.04 -24.87 -12.77
C SER A 230 -13.27 -24.58 -13.65
N ARG A 231 -13.11 -24.63 -14.98
CA ARG A 231 -14.21 -24.50 -15.94
C ARG A 231 -15.22 -25.63 -15.80
#